data_AF-A0A8J3ISD8-F1
#
_entry.id   AF-A0A8J3ISD8-F1
#
_cell.length_a   1.000
_cell.length_b   1.000
_cell.length_c   1.000
_cell.angle_alpha   90.00
_cell.angle_beta   90.00
_cell.angle_gamma   90.00
#
_symmetry.space_group_name_H-M   'P 1'
#
loop_
_entity.id
_entity.type
_entity.pdbx_description
1 polymer ?
#
loop_
_entity_poly.entity_id
_entity_poly.type
_entity_poly.pdbx_seq_one_letter_code
_entity_poly.pdbx_strand_id
1 'polypeptide(L)' 'MKVVKTNAGSCDVCGAAAAYAQMLPAGKRFLFCKEHVPLPVKERAERAKREEK' A
#
# COMPACT_ATOMS: atom_id res chain seq x y z
N MET A 1 -10.62 -2.87 -5.39
CA MET A 1 -9.22 -2.46 -5.18
C MET A 1 -8.89 -2.72 -3.72
N LYS A 2 -7.92 -3.59 -3.41
CA LYS A 2 -7.51 -3.93 -2.03
C LYS A 2 -6.25 -3.15 -1.70
N VAL A 3 -6.13 -2.63 -0.48
CA VAL A 3 -4.88 -2.01 -0.02
C VAL A 3 -4.46 -2.70 1.26
N VAL A 4 -3.19 -3.07 1.35
CA VAL A 4 -2.63 -3.75 2.53
C VAL A 4 -1.35 -3.05 2.96
N LYS A 5 -1.03 -3.13 4.25
CA LYS A 5 0.32 -2.78 4.71
C LYS A 5 1.28 -3.88 4.30
N THR A 6 2.41 -3.51 3.73
CA THR A 6 3.49 -4.43 3.38
C THR A 6 4.80 -3.83 3.85
N ASN A 7 5.77 -4.64 4.25
CA ASN A 7 7.17 -4.23 4.37
C ASN A 7 8.03 -4.87 3.26
N ALA A 8 7.39 -5.51 2.29
CA ALA A 8 8.06 -6.17 1.18
C ALA A 8 8.05 -5.26 -0.06
N GLY A 9 9.26 -4.97 -0.55
CA GLY A 9 9.50 -4.19 -1.75
C GLY A 9 9.90 -2.73 -1.49
N SER A 10 10.05 -1.99 -2.58
CA SER A 10 10.50 -0.60 -2.59
C SER A 10 9.39 0.29 -3.17
N CYS A 11 9.29 1.52 -2.69
CA CYS A 11 8.35 2.49 -3.21
C CYS A 11 8.65 2.81 -4.66
N ASP A 12 7.63 2.76 -5.51
CA ASP A 12 7.75 3.02 -6.96
C ASP A 12 8.19 4.46 -7.28
N VAL A 13 8.04 5.40 -6.32
CA VAL A 13 8.38 6.82 -6.50
C VAL A 13 9.84 7.11 -6.13
N CYS A 14 10.30 6.63 -4.98
CA CYS A 14 11.60 7.02 -4.42
C CYS A 14 12.54 5.86 -4.07
N GLY A 15 12.11 4.61 -4.23
CA GLY A 15 12.90 3.42 -3.90
C GLY A 15 13.05 3.12 -2.41
N ALA A 16 12.52 3.96 -1.50
CA ALA A 16 12.51 3.69 -0.06
C ALA A 16 11.68 2.45 0.29
N ALA A 17 11.85 1.88 1.48
CA ALA A 17 11.09 0.72 1.93
C ALA A 17 9.57 0.94 1.78
N ALA A 18 8.91 0.03 1.05
CA ALA A 18 7.47 0.09 0.89
C ALA A 18 6.80 -0.20 2.24
N ALA A 19 5.80 0.62 2.58
CA ALA A 19 4.97 0.46 3.78
C ALA A 19 3.53 0.05 3.42
N TYR A 20 3.10 0.33 2.20
CA TYR A 20 1.75 0.10 1.71
C TYR A 20 1.79 -0.49 0.31
N ALA A 21 0.92 -1.46 0.05
CA ALA A 21 0.69 -2.05 -1.27
C ALA A 21 -0.77 -1.85 -1.66
N GLN A 22 -1.00 -1.13 -2.75
CA GLN A 22 -2.29 -1.03 -3.40
C GLN A 22 -2.40 -2.10 -4.49
N MET A 23 -3.28 -3.07 -4.32
CA MET A 23 -3.66 -4.05 -5.32
C MET A 23 -4.81 -3.54 -6.17
N LEU A 24 -4.53 -3.31 -7.45
CA LEU A 24 -5.51 -2.93 -8.46
C LEU A 24 -6.07 -4.18 -9.17
N PRO A 25 -7.32 -4.10 -9.68
CA PRO A 25 -7.81 -5.09 -10.62
C PRO A 25 -6.88 -5.16 -11.84
N ALA A 26 -6.77 -6.35 -12.45
CA ALA A 26 -5.79 -6.71 -13.49
C ALA A 26 -4.36 -7.03 -13.01
N GLY A 27 -4.18 -7.44 -11.74
CA GLY A 27 -2.91 -8.00 -11.23
C GLY A 27 -1.79 -6.97 -11.00
N LYS A 28 -2.09 -5.68 -11.19
CA LYS A 28 -1.15 -4.59 -10.91
C LYS A 28 -1.11 -4.31 -9.41
N ARG A 29 0.09 -4.09 -8.90
CA ARG A 29 0.33 -3.62 -7.53
C ARG A 29 1.17 -2.34 -7.58
N PHE A 30 0.82 -1.38 -6.75
CA PHE A 30 1.63 -0.18 -6.51
C PHE A 30 2.14 -0.18 -5.08
N LEU A 31 3.43 0.10 -4.92
CA LEU A 31 4.10 0.15 -3.63
C LEU A 31 4.39 1.60 -3.24
N PHE A 32 3.96 1.95 -2.03
CA PHE A 32 4.13 3.29 -1.48
C PHE A 32 4.91 3.24 -0.16
N CYS A 33 5.87 4.15 0.02
CA CYS A 33 6.50 4.39 1.31
C CYS A 33 5.61 5.27 2.19
N LYS A 34 6.01 5.50 3.45
CA LYS A 34 5.24 6.31 4.41
C LYS A 34 5.05 7.77 4.02
N GLU A 35 5.96 8.31 3.20
CA GLU A 35 5.92 9.71 2.75
C GLU A 35 5.13 9.88 1.44
N HIS A 36 5.29 8.95 0.49
CA HIS A 36 4.63 9.03 -0.83
C HIS A 36 3.29 8.32 -0.90
N VAL A 37 2.80 7.74 0.21
CA VAL A 37 1.47 7.09 0.22
C VAL A 37 0.37 8.13 0.11
N PRO A 38 -0.55 8.01 -0.87
CA PRO A 38 -1.73 8.88 -0.91
C PRO A 38 -2.62 8.63 0.31
N LEU A 39 -3.19 9.69 0.90
CA LEU A 39 -4.17 9.63 1.99
C LEU A 39 -5.23 8.52 1.81
N PRO A 40 -5.94 8.41 0.68
CA PRO A 40 -6.96 7.36 0.50
C PRO A 40 -6.40 5.94 0.49
N VAL A 41 -5.12 5.76 0.11
CA VAL A 41 -4.44 4.46 0.17
C VAL A 41 -4.11 4.12 1.62
N LYS A 42 -3.60 5.09 2.38
CA LYS A 42 -3.30 4.95 3.80
C LYS A 42 -4.57 4.57 4.57
N GLU A 43 -5.67 5.30 4.40
CA GLU A 43 -6.95 5.04 5.08
C GLU A 43 -7.51 3.65 4.74
N ARG A 44 -7.45 3.24 3.46
CA ARG A 44 -7.86 1.90 3.04
C ARG A 44 -6.97 0.80 3.63
N ALA A 45 -5.67 1.02 3.73
CA ALA A 45 -4.75 0.06 4.33
C ALA A 45 -4.99 -0.10 5.85
N GLU A 46 -5.25 1.00 6.56
CA GLU A 46 -5.64 0.96 7.97
C GLU A 46 -6.97 0.23 8.18
N ARG A 47 -7.97 0.48 7.31
CA ARG A 47 -9.26 -0.24 7.35
C ARG A 47 -9.12 -1.73 7.05
N ALA A 48 -8.36 -2.09 6.01
CA ALA A 48 -8.14 -3.49 5.66
C ALA A 48 -7.46 -4.29 6.79
N LYS A 49 -6.53 -3.68 7.54
CA LYS A 49 -5.92 -4.29 8.73
C LYS A 49 -6.95 -4.62 9.83
N ARG A 50 -8.11 -3.97 9.81
CA ARG A 50 -9.19 -4.16 10.78
C ARG A 50 -10.20 -5.23 10.35
N GLU A 51 -10.24 -5.59 9.08
CA GLU A 51 -11.13 -6.61 8.50
C GLU A 51 -10.47 -8.00 8.38
N GLU A 52 -9.17 -8.12 8.64
CA GLU A 52 -8.45 -9.41 8.71
C GLU A 52 -8.32 -9.97 10.14
N LYS A 53 -9.13 -9.51 11.09
CA LYS A 53 -9.20 -10.03 12.47
C LYS A 53 -10.60 -10.54 12.78
#